data_AF-A0A924B353-F1
#
_entry.id   AF-A0A924B353-F1
#
_cell.length_a   1.000
_cell.length_b   1.000
_cell.length_c   1.000
_cell.angle_alpha   90.00
_cell.angle_beta   90.00
_cell.angle_gamma   90.00
#
_symmetry.space_group_name_H-M   'P 1'
#
loop_
_entity.id
_entity.type
_entity.pdbx_description
1 polymer ?
#
loop_
_entity_poly.entity_id
_entity_poly.type
_entity_poly.pdbx_seq_one_letter_code
_entity_poly.pdbx_strand_id
1 'polypeptide(L)'
;SRGASEVHFVEQHVKSIQILKKNIELLKLDSNEYSIFKQDVLVYLKRYQGKSYPIILIDPPFTEKMAHDVMLALDASQCFDENTLIAIESQKKERMDESYLNLYRYHVNDYGDKILSFFAKKAQDA
;
A
#
# COMPACT_ATOMS: atom_id res chain seq x y z
N SER A 1 18.88 -7.18 -0.41
CA SER A 1 17.95 -6.11 -0.79
C SER A 1 17.57 -6.30 -2.24
N ARG A 2 16.28 -6.27 -2.61
CA ARG A 2 15.82 -6.35 -4.01
C ARG A 2 15.96 -4.99 -4.74
N GLY A 3 16.90 -4.15 -4.32
CA GLY A 3 17.23 -2.87 -4.96
C GLY A 3 16.44 -1.65 -4.47
N ALA A 4 15.59 -1.77 -3.45
CA ALA A 4 14.92 -0.61 -2.87
C ALA A 4 15.92 0.25 -2.10
N SER A 5 15.96 1.56 -2.40
CA SER A 5 16.86 2.52 -1.75
C SER A 5 16.29 3.10 -0.45
N GLU A 6 14.96 3.17 -0.33
CA GLU A 6 14.27 3.70 0.83
C GLU A 6 12.88 3.06 0.96
N VAL A 7 12.41 2.83 2.20
CA VAL A 7 11.09 2.25 2.48
C VAL A 7 10.32 3.09 3.49
N HIS A 8 9.10 3.49 3.15
CA HIS A 8 8.19 4.19 4.06
C HIS A 8 7.15 3.22 4.62
N PHE A 9 7.23 2.95 5.93
CA PHE A 9 6.26 2.15 6.64
C PHE A 9 5.18 3.05 7.26
N VAL A 10 3.91 2.76 7.01
CA VAL A 10 2.77 3.48 7.59
C VAL A 10 1.96 2.50 8.43
N GLU A 11 1.95 2.70 9.75
CA GLU A 11 1.29 1.80 10.69
C GLU A 11 0.83 2.60 11.91
N GLN A 12 -0.39 2.39 12.39
CA GLN A 12 -0.92 3.07 13.57
C GLN A 12 -0.72 2.28 14.87
N HIS A 13 -0.73 0.95 14.79
CA HIS A 13 -0.80 0.08 15.94
C HIS A 13 0.58 -0.09 16.60
N VAL A 14 0.65 0.29 17.88
CA VAL A 14 1.93 0.36 18.63
C VAL A 14 2.64 -1.00 18.71
N LYS A 15 1.89 -2.09 18.91
CA LYS A 15 2.52 -3.43 18.98
C LYS A 15 3.10 -3.84 17.62
N SER A 16 2.41 -3.52 16.52
CA SER A 16 2.89 -3.80 15.16
C SER A 16 4.17 -3.02 14.87
N ILE A 17 4.24 -1.74 15.26
CA ILE A 17 5.47 -0.93 15.15
C ILE A 17 6.61 -1.51 15.98
N GLN A 18 6.35 -2.02 17.19
CA GLN A 18 7.40 -2.64 18.00
C GLN A 18 7.97 -3.90 17.33
N ILE A 19 7.12 -4.71 16.71
CA ILE A 19 7.55 -5.89 15.93
C ILE A 19 8.33 -5.45 14.70
N LEU A 20 7.84 -4.45 13.96
CA LEU A 20 8.52 -3.88 12.80
C LEU A 20 9.93 -3.39 13.16
N LYS A 21 10.08 -2.65 14.26
CA LYS A 21 11.39 -2.16 14.73
C LYS A 21 12.35 -3.31 15.05
N LYS A 22 11.88 -4.39 15.69
CA LYS A 22 12.69 -5.58 15.94
C LYS A 22 13.12 -6.26 14.63
N ASN A 23 12.22 -6.34 13.65
CA ASN A 23 12.54 -6.93 12.34
C ASN A 23 13.60 -6.09 11.61
N ILE A 24 13.48 -4.76 11.65
CA ILE A 24 14.47 -3.83 11.07
C ILE A 24 15.83 -4.02 11.74
N GLU A 25 15.87 -4.14 13.07
CA GLU A 25 17.10 -4.39 13.83
C GLU A 25 17.77 -5.71 13.44
N LEU A 26 16.98 -6.78 13.27
CA LEU A 26 17.49 -8.09 12.81
C LEU A 26 18.04 -8.03 11.39
N LEU A 27 17.42 -7.23 10.52
CA LEU A 27 17.84 -7.02 9.13
C LEU A 27 19.03 -6.06 9.00
N LYS A 28 19.39 -5.34 10.08
CA LYS A 28 20.50 -4.37 10.12
C LYS A 28 20.41 -3.31 9.02
N LEU A 29 19.21 -2.77 8.80
CA LEU A 29 19.00 -1.67 7.86
C LEU A 29 19.56 -0.37 8.44
N ASP A 30 20.16 0.45 7.59
CA ASP A 30 20.62 1.77 7.97
C ASP A 30 19.42 2.70 8.18
N SER A 31 19.56 3.66 9.09
CA SER A 31 18.46 4.56 9.48
C SER A 31 18.02 5.52 8.36
N ASN A 32 18.81 5.66 7.29
CA ASN A 32 18.47 6.42 6.09
C ASN A 32 17.79 5.56 5.00
N GLU A 33 17.66 4.24 5.19
CA GLU A 33 17.00 3.34 4.25
C GLU A 33 15.49 3.17 4.57
N TYR A 34 14.99 3.75 5.66
CA TYR A 34 13.59 3.64 6.01
C TYR A 34 13.05 4.80 6.86
N SER A 35 11.74 5.02 6.76
CA SER A 35 10.97 5.90 7.64
C SER A 35 9.73 5.18 8.18
N ILE A 36 9.42 5.36 9.47
CA ILE A 36 8.22 4.79 10.10
C ILE A 36 7.26 5.92 10.48
N PHE A 37 6.10 5.97 9.82
CA PHE A 37 5.02 6.91 10.10
C PHE A 37 3.99 6.26 11.01
N LYS A 38 4.01 6.64 12.29
CA LYS A 38 3.01 6.20 13.28
C LYS A 38 1.71 6.98 13.12
N GLN A 39 0.89 6.63 12.14
CA GLN A 39 -0.43 7.23 11.92
C GLN A 39 -1.37 6.32 11.13
N ASP A 40 -2.65 6.67 11.14
CA ASP A 40 -3.66 6.02 10.30
C ASP A 40 -3.33 6.19 8.80
N VAL A 41 -3.53 5.12 8.04
CA VAL A 41 -3.17 5.08 6.61
C VAL A 41 -4.03 6.01 5.76
N LEU A 42 -5.32 6.17 6.07
CA LEU A 42 -6.21 7.07 5.34
C LEU A 42 -5.80 8.53 5.59
N VAL A 43 -5.39 8.85 6.82
CA VAL A 43 -4.82 10.16 7.15
C VAL A 43 -3.49 10.40 6.43
N TYR A 44 -2.62 9.39 6.38
CA TYR A 44 -1.35 9.45 5.64
C TYR A 44 -1.60 9.78 4.16
N LEU A 45 -2.42 8.98 3.48
CA LEU A 45 -2.69 9.11 2.05
C LEU A 45 -3.30 10.48 1.71
N LYS A 46 -4.24 10.95 2.54
CA LYS A 46 -4.88 12.26 2.36
C LYS A 46 -3.92 13.45 2.50
N ARG A 47 -2.89 13.33 3.34
CA ARG A 47 -1.94 14.42 3.62
C ARG A 47 -0.65 14.33 2.81
N TYR A 48 -0.45 13.25 2.08
CA TYR A 48 0.78 13.01 1.35
C TYR A 48 0.98 14.06 0.24
N GLN A 49 2.15 14.70 0.23
CA GLN A 49 2.56 15.70 -0.78
C GLN A 49 4.00 15.45 -1.26
N GLY A 50 4.46 14.19 -1.19
CA GLY A 50 5.80 13.79 -1.62
C GLY A 50 5.85 13.29 -3.07
N LYS A 51 6.99 12.71 -3.46
CA LYS A 51 7.13 12.03 -4.74
C LYS A 51 6.35 10.71 -4.75
N SER A 52 5.76 10.38 -5.88
CA SER A 52 5.09 9.09 -6.06
C SER A 52 6.03 7.91 -5.76
N TYR A 53 5.47 6.84 -5.21
CA TYR A 53 6.21 5.61 -4.93
C TYR A 53 6.24 4.73 -6.17
N PRO A 54 7.39 4.17 -6.57
CA PRO A 54 7.43 3.18 -7.65
C PRO A 54 6.70 1.88 -7.29
N ILE A 55 6.66 1.53 -6.00
CA ILE A 55 6.01 0.32 -5.50
C ILE A 55 5.23 0.67 -4.24
N ILE A 56 3.96 0.27 -4.17
CA ILE A 56 3.10 0.39 -2.99
C ILE A 56 2.59 -1.00 -2.64
N LEU A 57 2.86 -1.43 -1.39
CA LEU A 57 2.38 -2.69 -0.84
C LEU A 57 1.38 -2.40 0.26
N ILE A 58 0.22 -3.04 0.19
CA ILE A 58 -0.91 -2.79 1.08
C ILE A 58 -1.39 -4.12 1.66
N ASP A 59 -1.30 -4.24 2.97
CA ASP A 59 -1.81 -5.38 3.73
C ASP A 59 -2.71 -4.83 4.85
N PRO A 60 -3.96 -4.45 4.51
CA PRO A 60 -4.89 -3.90 5.49
C PRO A 60 -5.33 -5.00 6.45
N PRO A 61 -5.67 -4.66 7.71
CA PRO A 61 -6.28 -5.64 8.61
C PRO A 61 -7.59 -6.14 7.98
N PHE A 62 -7.78 -7.47 8.01
CA PHE A 62 -8.97 -8.12 7.46
C PHE A 62 -10.25 -7.65 8.16
N THR A 63 -10.91 -6.69 7.55
CA THR A 63 -12.21 -6.16 7.95
C THR A 63 -12.97 -5.91 6.66
N GLU A 64 -14.28 -6.16 6.66
CA GLU A 64 -15.08 -6.30 5.43
C GLU A 64 -15.04 -5.08 4.46
N LYS A 65 -14.47 -3.94 4.87
CA LYS A 65 -14.43 -2.68 4.09
C LYS A 65 -13.06 -2.03 3.94
N MET A 66 -12.07 -2.35 4.77
CA MET A 66 -10.83 -1.56 4.84
C MET A 66 -10.04 -1.58 3.54
N ALA A 67 -9.97 -2.71 2.83
CA ALA A 67 -9.25 -2.79 1.56
C ALA A 67 -9.83 -1.83 0.50
N HIS A 68 -11.15 -1.73 0.41
CA HIS A 68 -11.83 -0.79 -0.48
C HIS A 68 -11.57 0.67 -0.10
N ASP A 69 -11.67 1.00 1.19
CA ASP A 69 -11.50 2.37 1.68
C ASP A 69 -10.05 2.87 1.49
N VAL A 70 -9.06 1.98 1.68
CA VAL A 70 -7.65 2.29 1.42
C VAL A 70 -7.42 2.55 -0.06
N MET A 71 -8.00 1.74 -0.96
CA MET A 71 -7.86 1.96 -2.40
C MET A 71 -8.55 3.26 -2.86
N LEU A 72 -9.71 3.61 -2.30
CA LEU A 72 -10.36 4.91 -2.55
C LEU A 72 -9.50 6.08 -2.10
N ALA A 73 -8.90 6.00 -0.92
CA ALA A 73 -8.02 7.05 -0.41
C ALA A 73 -6.73 7.14 -1.24
N LEU A 74 -6.18 6.00 -1.68
CA LEU A 74 -5.00 5.96 -2.53
C LEU A 74 -5.28 6.58 -3.90
N ASP A 75 -6.40 6.23 -4.53
CA ASP A 75 -6.85 6.73 -5.84
C ASP A 75 -7.01 8.26 -5.88
N ALA A 76 -7.31 8.88 -4.73
CA ALA A 76 -7.40 10.32 -4.54
C ALA A 76 -6.09 11.00 -4.06
N SER A 77 -5.03 10.23 -3.81
CA SER A 77 -3.75 10.72 -3.28
C SER A 77 -2.71 10.99 -4.37
N GLN A 78 -1.63 11.69 -4.01
CA GLN A 78 -0.46 11.90 -4.88
C GLN A 78 0.60 10.79 -4.75
N CYS A 79 0.31 9.72 -4.01
CA CYS A 79 1.27 8.66 -3.70
C CYS A 79 1.68 7.82 -4.92
N PHE A 80 0.95 7.89 -6.04
CA PHE A 80 1.18 7.04 -7.20
C PHE A 80 1.20 7.85 -8.51
N ASP A 81 1.89 7.32 -9.51
CA ASP A 81 1.95 7.82 -10.88
C ASP A 81 1.78 6.67 -11.89
N GLU A 82 2.04 6.93 -13.16
CA GLU A 82 1.96 5.96 -14.26
C GLU A 82 2.95 4.80 -14.16
N ASN A 83 4.03 4.95 -13.37
CA ASN A 83 5.05 3.93 -13.17
C ASN A 83 4.88 3.18 -11.84
N THR A 84 3.92 3.58 -11.01
CA THR A 84 3.65 2.93 -9.72
C THR A 84 3.00 1.57 -9.91
N LEU A 85 3.61 0.55 -9.29
CA LEU A 85 3.01 -0.77 -9.11
C LEU A 85 2.37 -0.86 -7.73
N ILE A 86 1.07 -1.17 -7.70
CA ILE A 86 0.31 -1.30 -6.46
C ILE A 86 -0.10 -2.76 -6.28
N ALA A 87 0.21 -3.33 -5.12
CA ALA A 87 -0.27 -4.65 -4.72
C ALA A 87 -1.01 -4.56 -3.39
N ILE A 88 -2.23 -5.11 -3.34
CA ILE A 88 -3.06 -5.14 -2.15
C ILE A 88 -3.57 -6.57 -1.86
N GLU A 89 -3.36 -7.02 -0.63
CA GLU A 89 -3.99 -8.22 -0.09
C GLU A 89 -5.39 -7.90 0.45
N SER A 90 -6.36 -8.75 0.18
CA SER A 90 -7.72 -8.66 0.74
C SER A 90 -8.33 -10.05 0.95
N GLN A 91 -9.41 -10.15 1.70
CA GLN A 91 -10.19 -11.39 1.76
C GLN A 91 -11.12 -11.54 0.55
N LYS A 92 -11.45 -12.77 0.18
CA LYS A 92 -12.40 -13.05 -0.92
C LYS A 92 -13.78 -12.42 -0.75
N LYS A 93 -14.21 -12.22 0.49
CA LYS A 93 -15.49 -11.59 0.85
C LYS A 93 -15.44 -10.06 0.96
N GLU A 94 -14.24 -9.48 0.97
CA GLU A 94 -14.09 -8.03 1.04
C GLU A 94 -14.41 -7.39 -0.31
N ARG A 95 -15.00 -6.20 -0.27
CA ARG A 95 -15.24 -5.43 -1.49
C ARG A 95 -13.89 -5.00 -2.09
N MET A 96 -13.72 -5.25 -3.37
CA MET A 96 -12.62 -4.71 -4.17
C MET A 96 -13.12 -4.50 -5.59
N ASP A 97 -13.14 -3.24 -6.04
CA ASP A 97 -13.67 -2.89 -7.35
C ASP A 97 -12.60 -3.19 -8.43
N GLU A 98 -13.02 -3.56 -9.64
CA GLU A 98 -12.09 -3.77 -10.76
C GLU A 98 -11.42 -2.47 -11.22
N SER A 99 -12.09 -1.34 -10.99
CA SER A 99 -11.60 -0.03 -11.35
C SER A 99 -12.08 1.00 -10.32
N TYR A 100 -11.19 1.94 -10.03
CA TYR A 100 -11.48 3.20 -9.34
C TYR A 100 -11.47 4.35 -10.35
N LEU A 101 -11.39 5.62 -9.93
CA LEU A 101 -11.38 6.74 -10.86
C LEU A 101 -10.12 6.73 -11.72
N ASN A 102 -8.96 6.67 -11.08
CA ASN A 102 -7.64 6.75 -11.71
C ASN A 102 -6.91 5.40 -11.75
N LEU A 103 -7.29 4.44 -10.92
CA LEU A 103 -6.69 3.11 -10.85
C LEU A 103 -7.53 2.05 -11.55
N TYR A 104 -6.87 1.06 -12.15
CA TYR A 104 -7.51 -0.15 -12.67
C TYR A 104 -6.77 -1.40 -12.21
N ARG A 105 -7.51 -2.48 -11.95
CA ARG A 105 -6.97 -3.77 -11.56
C ARG A 105 -6.58 -4.54 -12.82
N TYR A 106 -5.28 -4.79 -13.00
CA TYR A 106 -4.79 -5.50 -14.19
C TYR A 106 -4.48 -6.97 -13.93
N HIS A 107 -4.34 -7.38 -12.67
CA HIS A 107 -4.03 -8.76 -12.32
C HIS A 107 -4.57 -9.13 -10.94
N VAL A 108 -4.91 -10.41 -10.76
CA VAL A 108 -5.41 -10.98 -9.52
C VAL A 108 -4.84 -12.38 -9.35
N ASN A 109 -4.29 -12.67 -8.17
CA ASN A 109 -3.96 -14.02 -7.72
C ASN A 109 -4.95 -14.45 -6.62
N ASP A 110 -5.64 -15.57 -6.83
CA ASP A 110 -6.53 -16.19 -5.84
C ASP A 110 -5.77 -17.31 -5.10
N TYR A 111 -5.69 -17.19 -3.77
CA TYR A 111 -5.07 -18.17 -2.86
C TYR A 111 -6.10 -18.77 -1.89
N GLY A 112 -7.36 -18.90 -2.31
CA GLY A 112 -8.47 -19.41 -1.51
C GLY A 112 -9.16 -18.27 -0.76
N ASP A 113 -8.84 -18.10 0.53
CA ASP A 113 -9.45 -17.06 1.37
C ASP A 113 -8.82 -15.68 1.14
N LYS A 114 -7.60 -15.66 0.59
CA LYS A 114 -6.81 -14.46 0.31
C LYS A 114 -6.77 -14.18 -1.18
N ILE A 115 -6.96 -12.92 -1.54
CA ILE A 115 -6.84 -12.41 -2.89
C ILE A 115 -5.71 -11.38 -2.89
N LEU A 116 -4.74 -11.53 -3.80
CA LEU A 116 -3.73 -10.52 -4.07
C LEU A 116 -4.08 -9.81 -5.37
N SER A 117 -4.48 -8.56 -5.28
CA SER A 117 -4.85 -7.73 -6.43
C SER A 117 -3.73 -6.77 -6.80
N PHE A 118 -3.49 -6.59 -8.09
CA PHE A 118 -2.51 -5.65 -8.62
C PHE A 118 -3.19 -4.54 -9.42
N PHE A 119 -2.80 -3.30 -9.13
CA PHE A 119 -3.36 -2.10 -9.72
C PHE A 119 -2.28 -1.21 -10.32
N ALA A 120 -2.67 -0.48 -11.36
CA ALA A 120 -1.87 0.56 -11.99
C ALA A 120 -2.74 1.78 -12.29
N LYS A 121 -2.11 2.93 -12.51
CA LYS A 121 -2.80 4.13 -13.00
C LYS A 121 -3.30 3.90 -14.42
N LYS A 122 -4.54 4.26 -14.69
CA LYS A 122 -5.13 4.23 -16.03
C LYS A 122 -4.32 5.12 -16.97
N ALA A 123 -4.15 4.67 -18.21
CA ALA A 123 -3.70 5.55 -19.27
C ALA A 123 -4.71 6.71 -19.40
N GLN A 124 -4.22 7.95 -19.41
CA GLN A 124 -5.06 9.06 -19.86
C GLN A 124 -5.16 8.93 -21.38
N ASP A 125 -6.37 8.72 -21.89
CA ASP A 125 -6.63 8.93 -23.31
C ASP A 125 -6.33 10.41 -23.61
N ALA A 126 -5.32 10.64 -24.45
CA ALA A 126 -4.88 11.98 -24.88
C ALA A 126 -5.87 12.62 -25.85
#